data_AF-A0A424LGK9-F1
#
_entry.id   AF-A0A424LGK9-F1
#
_cell.length_a   1.000
_cell.length_b   1.000
_cell.length_c   1.000
_cell.angle_alpha   90.00
_cell.angle_beta   90.00
_cell.angle_gamma   90.00
#
_symmetry.space_group_name_H-M   'P 1'
#
loop_
_entity.id
_entity.type
_entity.pdbx_description
1 polymer ?
#
loop_
_entity_poly.entity_id
_entity_poly.type
_entity_poly.pdbx_seq_one_letter_code
_entity_poly.pdbx_strand_id
1 'polypeptide(L)'
;MTRINTIDIELLTDQHLMAEYRELPMVNAALSRSLSSARGVHHPSIPKQYTLNRGHVMFFYDKGEWLYNRYQQLITELYKRNYSIDPKSRVVKWQHFEDNGLYNTWKPDSQAHKINVERLLERVNQKLTWYRWKGTPIDEYYTTMLKEMFL
;
A
#
# COMPACT_ATOMS: atom_id res chain seq x y z
N MET A 1 -4.66 -10.77 1.15
CA MET A 1 -4.21 -10.44 -0.22
C MET A 1 -3.52 -9.12 -0.09
N THR A 2 -2.23 -9.03 -0.40
CA THR A 2 -1.46 -7.79 -0.25
C THR A 2 -2.07 -6.66 -1.08
N ARG A 3 -2.48 -5.57 -0.44
CA ARG A 3 -2.91 -4.33 -1.09
C ARG A 3 -2.09 -3.15 -0.59
N ILE A 4 -1.42 -2.50 -1.52
CA ILE A 4 -0.76 -1.21 -1.33
C ILE A 4 -1.70 -0.13 -1.87
N ASN A 5 -2.03 0.84 -1.02
CA ASN A 5 -2.89 1.95 -1.38
C ASN A 5 -2.05 3.07 -2.00
N THR A 6 -2.70 4.01 -2.68
CA THR A 6 -2.01 5.10 -3.38
C THR A 6 -2.32 6.46 -2.78
N ILE A 7 -3.44 6.59 -2.07
CA ILE A 7 -3.80 7.83 -1.39
C ILE A 7 -2.91 8.10 -0.16
N ASP A 8 -3.00 9.34 0.32
CA ASP A 8 -2.35 9.79 1.55
C ASP A 8 -2.73 8.87 2.74
N ILE A 9 -1.75 8.54 3.57
CA ILE A 9 -1.95 7.69 4.74
C ILE A 9 -2.92 8.31 5.75
N GLU A 10 -3.02 9.64 5.81
CA GLU A 10 -3.91 10.35 6.73
C GLU A 10 -5.39 10.13 6.37
N LEU A 11 -5.66 9.84 5.10
CA LEU A 11 -7.01 9.59 4.57
C LEU A 11 -7.44 8.14 4.72
N LEU A 12 -6.52 7.20 5.03
CA LEU A 12 -6.87 5.81 5.23
C LEU A 12 -7.68 5.64 6.52
N THR A 13 -8.73 4.81 6.48
CA THR A 13 -9.35 4.28 7.69
C THR A 13 -8.32 3.52 8.52
N ASP A 14 -8.55 3.43 9.81
CA ASP A 14 -7.68 2.77 10.77
C ASP A 14 -7.37 1.31 10.39
N GLN A 15 -8.40 0.60 9.94
CA GLN A 15 -8.29 -0.79 9.49
C GLN A 15 -7.49 -0.90 8.20
N HIS A 16 -7.67 0.01 7.25
CA HIS A 16 -6.91 0.01 6.00
C HIS A 16 -5.45 0.39 6.22
N LEU A 17 -5.18 1.39 7.08
CA LEU A 17 -3.84 1.81 7.47
C LEU A 17 -3.07 0.64 8.11
N MET A 18 -3.68 0.00 9.11
CA MET A 18 -3.08 -1.14 9.81
C MET A 18 -2.91 -2.35 8.89
N ALA A 19 -3.90 -2.64 8.02
CA ALA A 19 -3.79 -3.73 7.06
C ALA A 19 -2.63 -3.50 6.10
N GLU A 20 -2.50 -2.29 5.55
CA GLU A 20 -1.42 -1.96 4.63
C GLU A 20 -0.05 -2.03 5.31
N TYR A 21 0.08 -1.51 6.53
CA TYR A 21 1.31 -1.67 7.31
C TYR A 21 1.70 -3.15 7.43
N ARG A 22 0.75 -4.05 7.72
CA ARG A 22 1.01 -5.49 7.81
C ARG A 22 1.34 -6.12 6.46
N GLU A 23 0.69 -5.68 5.39
CA GLU A 23 0.79 -6.31 4.07
C GLU A 23 1.97 -5.79 3.22
N LEU A 24 2.41 -4.54 3.37
CA LEU A 24 3.47 -3.94 2.56
C LEU A 24 4.78 -4.75 2.56
N PRO A 25 5.27 -5.25 3.71
CA PRO A 25 6.45 -6.13 3.74
C PRO A 25 6.31 -7.43 2.93
N MET A 26 5.08 -7.86 2.60
CA MET A 26 4.88 -9.02 1.74
C MET A 26 5.32 -8.78 0.30
N VAL A 27 5.36 -7.52 -0.17
CA VAL A 27 5.92 -7.15 -1.48
C VAL A 27 7.43 -7.45 -1.49
N ASN A 28 8.15 -7.05 -0.44
CA ASN A 28 9.58 -7.35 -0.27
C ASN A 28 9.82 -8.86 -0.28
N ALA A 29 9.02 -9.63 0.46
CA ALA A 29 9.14 -11.09 0.50
C ALA A 29 8.83 -11.73 -0.86
N ALA A 30 7.87 -11.19 -1.62
CA ALA A 30 7.54 -11.66 -2.96
C ALA A 30 8.67 -11.37 -3.96
N LEU A 31 9.23 -10.16 -3.94
CA LEU A 31 10.36 -9.78 -4.76
C LEU A 31 11.58 -10.68 -4.48
N SER A 32 11.93 -10.87 -3.20
CA SER A 32 13.04 -11.76 -2.82
C SER A 32 12.87 -13.19 -3.37
N ARG A 33 11.67 -13.77 -3.32
CA ARG A 33 11.39 -15.09 -3.92
C ARG A 33 11.48 -15.08 -5.45
N SER A 34 11.05 -13.99 -6.10
CA SER A 34 11.15 -13.86 -7.55
C SER A 34 12.61 -13.75 -8.00
N LEU A 35 13.41 -12.95 -7.31
CA LEU A 35 14.85 -12.80 -7.56
C LEU A 35 15.61 -14.12 -7.38
N SER A 36 15.27 -14.92 -6.37
CA SER A 36 15.89 -16.23 -6.14
C SER A 36 15.40 -17.34 -7.08
N SER A 37 14.39 -17.07 -7.91
CA SER A 37 13.86 -18.07 -8.83
C SER A 37 14.71 -18.17 -10.10
N ALA A 38 14.69 -19.31 -10.78
CA ALA A 38 15.42 -19.48 -12.05
C ALA A 38 15.00 -18.47 -13.14
N ARG A 39 13.76 -17.95 -13.06
CA ARG A 39 13.26 -16.90 -13.97
C ARG A 39 13.69 -15.49 -13.55
N GLY A 40 14.12 -15.28 -12.30
CA GLY A 40 14.43 -13.95 -11.78
C GLY A 40 13.28 -12.96 -11.88
N VAL A 41 13.63 -11.67 -11.96
CA VAL A 41 12.70 -10.56 -12.21
C VAL A 41 12.96 -10.00 -13.60
N HIS A 42 11.99 -10.14 -14.50
CA HIS A 42 12.06 -9.57 -15.84
C HIS A 42 11.34 -8.23 -15.89
N HIS A 43 12.07 -7.14 -16.09
CA HIS A 43 11.51 -5.78 -16.12
C HIS A 43 10.34 -5.61 -17.12
N PRO A 44 10.34 -6.22 -18.32
CA PRO A 44 9.20 -6.13 -19.24
C PRO A 44 7.90 -6.78 -18.73
N SER A 45 8.00 -7.66 -17.72
CA SER A 45 6.83 -8.32 -17.11
C SER A 45 6.19 -7.50 -16.00
N ILE A 46 6.86 -6.44 -15.52
CA ILE A 46 6.33 -5.53 -14.51
C ILE A 46 5.20 -4.70 -15.15
N PRO A 47 3.98 -4.71 -14.59
CA PRO A 47 2.90 -3.89 -15.11
C PRO A 47 3.29 -2.41 -15.17
N LYS A 48 2.94 -1.73 -16.26
CA LYS A 48 3.27 -0.31 -16.46
C LYS A 48 2.30 0.64 -15.75
N GLN A 49 1.08 0.17 -15.47
CA GLN A 49 0.02 0.93 -14.82
C GLN A 49 -0.36 0.26 -13.51
N TYR A 50 -0.75 1.09 -12.54
CA TYR A 50 -1.26 0.61 -11.28
C TYR A 50 -2.53 -0.24 -11.52
N THR A 51 -2.57 -1.41 -10.90
CA THR A 51 -3.67 -2.37 -11.04
C THR A 51 -4.05 -2.94 -9.69
N LEU A 52 -5.29 -3.41 -9.56
CA LEU A 52 -5.74 -4.19 -8.43
C LEU A 52 -5.88 -5.66 -8.86
N ASN A 53 -5.55 -6.57 -7.94
CA ASN A 53 -5.54 -8.03 -8.14
C ASN A 53 -4.26 -8.56 -8.85
N ARG A 54 -4.41 -9.26 -9.99
CA ARG A 54 -3.28 -9.89 -10.68
C ARG A 54 -2.29 -8.82 -11.14
N GLY A 55 -1.02 -9.03 -10.81
CA GLY A 55 0.05 -8.08 -11.14
C GLY A 55 0.21 -6.94 -10.13
N HIS A 56 -0.69 -6.78 -9.15
CA HIS A 56 -0.58 -5.69 -8.16
C HIS A 56 0.73 -5.72 -7.38
N VAL A 57 1.12 -6.87 -6.83
CA VAL A 57 2.40 -6.98 -6.10
C VAL A 57 3.60 -6.79 -7.02
N MET A 58 3.54 -7.37 -8.23
CA MET A 58 4.62 -7.27 -9.23
C MET A 58 4.80 -5.84 -9.74
N PHE A 59 3.72 -5.06 -9.82
CA PHE A 59 3.76 -3.64 -10.18
C PHE A 59 4.72 -2.85 -9.27
N PHE A 60 4.91 -3.26 -8.02
CA PHE A 60 5.80 -2.57 -7.08
C PHE A 60 7.23 -3.11 -7.05
N TYR A 61 7.59 -4.08 -7.90
CA TYR A 61 8.92 -4.68 -7.88
C TYR A 61 10.05 -3.71 -8.22
N ASP A 62 9.77 -2.66 -9.01
CA ASP A 62 10.73 -1.63 -9.41
C ASP A 62 10.55 -0.30 -8.66
N LYS A 63 9.83 -0.30 -7.53
CA LYS A 63 9.41 0.92 -6.79
C LYS A 63 9.94 0.96 -5.36
N GLY A 64 11.15 0.45 -5.13
CA GLY A 64 11.71 0.24 -3.80
C GLY A 64 11.75 1.50 -2.94
N GLU A 65 12.19 2.62 -3.50
CA GLU A 65 12.26 3.90 -2.77
C GLU A 65 10.87 4.37 -2.33
N TRP A 66 9.89 4.29 -3.23
CA TRP A 66 8.51 4.68 -2.93
C TRP A 66 7.91 3.79 -1.83
N LEU A 67 8.11 2.47 -1.88
CA LEU A 67 7.64 1.54 -0.85
C LEU A 67 8.29 1.81 0.50
N TYR A 68 9.59 2.09 0.52
CA TYR A 68 10.31 2.42 1.75
C TYR A 68 9.71 3.66 2.41
N ASN A 69 9.58 4.75 1.64
CA ASN A 69 9.00 6.01 2.13
C ASN A 69 7.57 5.81 2.62
N ARG A 70 6.75 5.07 1.86
CA ARG A 70 5.38 4.74 2.25
C ARG A 70 5.33 3.92 3.54
N TYR A 71 6.24 2.98 3.73
CA TYR A 71 6.30 2.19 4.97
C TYR A 71 6.60 3.06 6.19
N GLN A 72 7.53 4.02 6.08
CA GLN A 72 7.83 4.97 7.15
C GLN A 72 6.62 5.88 7.46
N GLN A 73 5.89 6.31 6.44
CA GLN A 73 4.66 7.10 6.59
C GLN A 73 3.58 6.30 7.33
N LEU A 74 3.38 5.03 6.97
CA LEU A 74 2.42 4.13 7.66
C LEU A 74 2.76 3.97 9.14
N ILE A 75 4.04 3.76 9.48
CA ILE A 75 4.51 3.65 10.86
C ILE A 75 4.23 4.93 11.64
N THR A 76 4.60 6.07 11.06
CA THR A 76 4.40 7.39 11.68
C THR A 76 2.93 7.66 11.96
N GLU A 77 2.06 7.41 10.98
CA GLU A 77 0.61 7.63 11.12
C GLU A 77 0.00 6.66 12.14
N LEU A 78 0.45 5.41 12.21
CA LEU A 78 -0.01 4.45 13.22
C LEU A 78 0.36 4.90 14.64
N TYR A 79 1.59 5.38 14.86
CA TYR A 79 1.97 5.95 16.15
C TYR A 79 1.18 7.22 16.48
N LYS A 80 0.95 8.10 15.51
CA LYS A 80 0.12 9.31 15.66
C LYS A 80 -1.32 8.97 16.08
N ARG A 81 -1.84 7.83 15.63
CA ARG A 81 -3.16 7.28 16.02
C ARG A 81 -3.11 6.42 17.29
N ASN A 82 -2.04 6.48 18.07
CA ASN A 82 -1.84 5.73 19.32
C ASN A 82 -1.90 4.21 19.18
N TYR A 83 -1.58 3.65 18.01
CA TYR A 83 -1.41 2.21 17.89
C TYR A 83 -0.09 1.75 18.50
N SER A 84 -0.15 0.72 19.34
CA SER A 84 1.04 0.00 19.79
C SER A 84 1.49 -0.97 18.69
N ILE A 85 2.52 -0.58 17.94
CA ILE A 85 3.18 -1.40 16.92
C ILE A 85 4.65 -1.58 17.26
N ASP A 86 5.24 -2.67 16.77
CA ASP A 86 6.67 -2.90 16.84
C ASP A 86 7.22 -3.15 15.42
N PRO A 87 7.61 -2.09 14.69
CA PRO A 87 8.23 -2.23 13.38
C PRO A 87 9.58 -2.95 13.43
N LYS A 88 10.30 -2.92 14.56
CA LYS A 88 11.65 -3.48 14.68
C LYS A 88 11.65 -5.00 14.69
N SER A 89 10.61 -5.63 15.23
CA SER A 89 10.45 -7.10 15.13
C SER A 89 10.10 -7.58 13.71
N ARG A 90 9.79 -6.67 12.78
CA ARG A 90 9.45 -7.01 11.40
C ARG A 90 10.67 -6.85 10.50
N VAL A 91 11.21 -7.97 10.03
CA VAL A 91 12.35 -7.95 9.09
C VAL A 91 11.85 -7.58 7.70
N VAL A 92 12.19 -6.36 7.24
CA VAL A 92 11.96 -5.89 5.87
C VAL A 92 13.30 -5.63 5.22
N LYS A 93 13.64 -6.40 4.19
CA LYS A 93 14.96 -6.36 3.55
C LYS A 93 14.98 -5.33 2.42
N TRP A 94 15.24 -4.05 2.66
CA TRP A 94 15.23 -3.06 1.58
C TRP A 94 16.39 -3.20 0.58
N GLN A 95 17.54 -3.70 1.05
CA GLN A 95 18.79 -3.79 0.28
C GLN A 95 18.65 -4.52 -1.07
N HIS A 96 17.80 -5.56 -1.15
CA HIS A 96 17.65 -6.30 -2.41
C HIS A 96 17.04 -5.47 -3.54
N PHE A 97 16.34 -4.37 -3.24
CA PHE A 97 15.94 -3.43 -4.28
C PHE A 97 17.15 -2.69 -4.85
N GLU A 98 18.04 -2.18 -3.99
CA GLU A 98 19.24 -1.46 -4.41
C GLU A 98 20.19 -2.38 -5.20
N ASP A 99 20.47 -3.57 -4.67
CA ASP A 99 21.38 -4.55 -5.27
C ASP A 99 20.96 -4.99 -6.69
N ASN A 100 19.68 -4.81 -7.03
CA ASN A 100 19.10 -5.21 -8.31
C ASN A 100 18.64 -4.03 -9.19
N GLY A 101 18.96 -2.78 -8.81
CA GLY A 101 18.56 -1.59 -9.58
C GLY A 101 17.05 -1.33 -9.59
N LEU A 102 16.35 -1.78 -8.55
CA LEU A 102 14.89 -1.70 -8.39
C LEU A 102 14.46 -0.65 -7.35
N TYR A 103 15.41 0.08 -6.76
CA TYR A 103 15.16 1.12 -5.75
C TYR A 103 14.78 2.47 -6.40
N ASN A 104 13.71 2.48 -7.18
CA ASN A 104 13.26 3.70 -7.88
C ASN A 104 12.08 4.36 -7.17
N THR A 105 11.97 5.68 -7.35
CA THR A 105 10.79 6.45 -6.99
C THR A 105 9.61 6.15 -7.93
N TRP A 106 8.41 6.42 -7.46
CA TRP A 106 7.19 6.40 -8.24
C TRP A 106 6.22 7.43 -7.68
N LYS A 107 5.45 8.08 -8.56
CA LYS A 107 4.36 8.96 -8.17
C LYS A 107 3.07 8.39 -8.74
N PRO A 108 2.09 8.02 -7.88
CA PRO A 108 0.78 7.62 -8.36
C PRO A 108 0.15 8.75 -9.20
N ASP A 109 -0.48 8.38 -10.31
CA ASP A 109 -1.28 9.28 -11.11
C ASP A 109 -2.74 9.31 -10.62
N SER A 110 -3.55 10.19 -11.19
CA SER A 110 -4.97 10.32 -10.86
C SER A 110 -5.73 9.01 -11.10
N GLN A 111 -5.36 8.23 -12.12
CA GLN A 111 -5.99 6.95 -12.42
C GLN A 111 -5.67 5.90 -11.33
N ALA A 112 -4.43 5.85 -10.83
CA ALA A 112 -4.03 4.98 -9.75
C ALA A 112 -4.76 5.33 -8.43
N HIS A 113 -4.96 6.62 -8.16
CA HIS A 113 -5.78 7.07 -7.03
C HIS A 113 -7.24 6.64 -7.19
N LYS A 114 -7.84 6.89 -8.35
CA LYS A 114 -9.22 6.49 -8.66
C LYS A 114 -9.46 5.00 -8.42
N ILE A 115 -8.65 4.14 -9.04
CA ILE A 115 -8.72 2.68 -8.89
C ILE A 115 -8.60 2.29 -7.41
N ASN A 116 -7.68 2.91 -6.67
CA ASN A 116 -7.50 2.61 -5.25
C ASN A 116 -8.70 3.03 -4.40
N VAL A 117 -9.23 4.23 -4.61
CA VAL A 117 -10.36 4.78 -3.84
C VAL A 117 -11.65 4.01 -4.11
N GLU A 118 -11.94 3.66 -5.35
CA GLU A 118 -13.07 2.79 -5.70
C GLU A 118 -13.03 1.49 -4.88
N ARG A 119 -11.86 0.85 -4.76
CA ARG A 119 -11.68 -0.36 -3.94
C ARG A 119 -11.77 -0.10 -2.44
N LEU A 120 -11.28 1.03 -1.93
CA LEU A 120 -11.42 1.37 -0.51
C LEU A 120 -12.90 1.56 -0.15
N LEU A 121 -13.66 2.27 -0.98
CA LEU A 121 -15.09 2.50 -0.79
C LEU A 121 -15.91 1.20 -0.94
N GLU A 122 -15.56 0.35 -1.92
CA GLU A 122 -16.14 -1.00 -2.05
C GLU A 122 -16.03 -1.79 -0.74
N ARG A 123 -14.85 -1.75 -0.11
CA ARG A 123 -14.58 -2.46 1.16
C ARG A 123 -15.28 -1.85 2.35
N VAL A 124 -15.40 -0.53 2.40
CA VAL A 124 -16.18 0.20 3.41
C VAL A 124 -17.65 -0.19 3.33
N ASN A 125 -18.23 -0.17 2.13
CA ASN A 125 -19.66 -0.47 1.92
C ASN A 125 -20.04 -1.91 2.27
N GLN A 126 -19.09 -2.85 2.17
CA GLN A 126 -19.29 -4.24 2.61
C GLN A 126 -19.43 -4.37 4.14
N LYS A 127 -18.97 -3.40 4.94
CA LYS A 127 -18.98 -3.44 6.41
C LYS A 127 -19.20 -2.05 7.03
N LEU A 128 -20.40 -1.51 6.84
CA LEU A 128 -20.75 -0.11 7.17
C LEU A 128 -20.39 0.33 8.60
N THR A 129 -20.49 -0.55 9.60
CA THR A 129 -20.27 -0.20 11.02
C THR A 129 -18.87 -0.55 11.54
N TRP A 130 -18.02 -1.17 10.72
CA TRP A 130 -16.75 -1.73 11.18
C TRP A 130 -15.59 -0.73 11.07
N TYR A 131 -15.60 0.13 10.06
CA TYR A 131 -14.49 1.02 9.77
C TYR A 131 -14.50 2.27 10.66
N ARG A 132 -13.31 2.72 11.00
CA ARG A 132 -13.08 3.94 11.79
C ARG A 132 -12.03 4.80 11.10
N TRP A 133 -12.15 6.10 11.22
CA TRP A 133 -11.12 7.04 10.79
C TRP A 133 -10.68 7.85 12.00
N LYS A 134 -9.41 7.65 12.40
CA LYS A 134 -8.81 8.32 13.56
C LYS A 134 -9.60 8.04 14.85
N GLY A 135 -10.04 6.79 15.04
CA GLY A 135 -10.78 6.31 16.21
C GLY A 135 -12.32 6.46 16.12
N THR A 136 -12.82 7.33 15.25
CA THR A 136 -14.26 7.60 15.12
C THR A 136 -14.88 6.72 14.04
N PRO A 137 -16.06 6.10 14.26
CA PRO A 137 -16.80 5.41 13.19
C PRO A 137 -16.97 6.33 11.98
N ILE A 138 -16.72 5.80 10.78
CA ILE A 138 -16.90 6.59 9.56
C ILE A 138 -18.39 6.77 9.25
N ASP A 139 -18.70 7.84 8.54
CA ASP A 139 -20.05 8.23 8.14
C ASP A 139 -20.09 8.61 6.64
N GLU A 140 -21.22 9.14 6.20
CA GLU A 140 -21.41 9.58 4.82
C GLU A 140 -20.43 10.68 4.42
N TYR A 141 -20.06 11.57 5.36
CA TYR A 141 -19.09 12.63 5.11
C TYR A 141 -17.73 12.05 4.68
N TYR A 142 -17.19 11.07 5.41
CA TYR A 142 -15.92 10.42 5.03
C TYR A 142 -15.97 9.86 3.59
N THR A 143 -17.05 9.16 3.25
CA THR A 143 -17.18 8.55 1.92
C THR A 143 -17.37 9.59 0.81
N THR A 144 -18.07 10.69 1.08
CA THR A 144 -18.31 11.77 0.12
C THR A 144 -17.02 12.54 -0.15
N MET A 145 -16.29 12.88 0.92
CA MET A 145 -14.97 13.53 0.84
C MET A 145 -14.01 12.74 -0.07
N LEU A 146 -13.91 11.41 0.11
CA LEU A 146 -13.04 10.61 -0.75
C LEU A 146 -13.47 10.58 -2.21
N LYS A 147 -14.78 10.61 -2.49
CA LYS A 147 -15.28 10.68 -3.87
C LYS A 147 -14.90 12.00 -4.51
N GLU A 148 -15.19 13.12 -3.86
CA GLU A 148 -14.90 14.47 -4.37
C GLU A 148 -13.41 14.69 -4.63
N MET A 149 -12.53 14.08 -3.83
CA MET A 149 -11.08 14.21 -4.00
C MET A 149 -10.51 13.40 -5.17
N PHE A 150 -11.13 12.28 -5.55
CA PHE A 150 -10.45 11.27 -6.39
C PHE A 150 -11.29 10.64 -7.52
N LEU A 151 -12.61 10.82 -7.55
CA LEU A 151 -13.51 10.22 -8.54
C LEU A 151 -14.16 11.25 -9.44
#